data_AF-A0A3N5VJP5-F1
#
_entry.id   AF-A0A3N5VJP5-F1
#
_cell.length_a   1.000
_cell.length_b   1.000
_cell.length_c   1.000
_cell.angle_alpha   90.00
_cell.angle_beta   90.00
_cell.angle_gamma   90.00
#
_symmetry.space_group_name_H-M   'P 1'
#
loop_
_entity.id
_entity.type
_entity.pdbx_description
1 polymer ?
#
loop_
_entity_poly.entity_id
_entity_poly.type
_entity_poly.pdbx_seq_one_letter_code
_entity_poly.pdbx_strand_id
1 'polypeptide(L)' 'MLIDLRRCVLCHACTAGCVAEQKSPPGISYRPVYEEEMGVFPAVKRRFTPMIPKASFIK' A
#
# COMPACT_ATOMS: atom_id res chain seq x y z
N MET A 1 5.40 -4.02 -12.58
CA MET A 1 5.76 -2.86 -11.74
C MET A 1 6.86 -3.27 -10.78
N LEU A 2 7.85 -2.40 -10.56
CA LEU A 2 8.85 -2.54 -9.48
C LEU A 2 8.75 -1.30 -8.58
N ILE A 3 8.67 -1.49 -7.26
CA ILE A 3 8.62 -0.39 -6.28
C ILE A 3 9.80 -0.54 -5.31
N ASP A 4 10.53 0.53 -5.08
CA ASP A 4 11.55 0.60 -4.04
C ASP A 4 10.90 0.89 -2.68
N LEU A 5 10.94 -0.11 -1.80
CA LEU A 5 10.38 -0.03 -0.45
C LEU A 5 11.15 0.90 0.47
N ARG A 6 12.41 1.21 0.16
CA ARG A 6 13.25 2.11 0.98
C ARG A 6 12.89 3.58 0.78
N ARG A 7 12.30 3.92 -0.37
CA ARG A 7 11.85 5.29 -0.71
C ARG A 7 10.36 5.51 -0.45
N CYS A 8 9.60 4.44 -0.21
CA CYS A 8 8.19 4.54 0.10
C CYS A 8 8.01 5.19 1.49
N VAL A 9 7.09 6.16 1.59
CA VAL A 9 6.81 6.93 2.83
C VAL A 9 5.33 6.91 3.23
N LEU A 10 4.55 5.96 2.73
CA LEU A 10 3.11 5.79 3.03
C LEU A 10 2.24 7.04 2.73
N CYS A 11 2.46 7.71 1.60
CA CYS A 11 1.68 8.89 1.23
C CYS A 11 0.31 8.58 0.57
N HIS A 12 0.00 7.31 0.31
CA HIS A 12 -1.23 6.86 -0.39
C HIS A 12 -1.50 7.46 -1.78
N ALA A 13 -0.55 8.21 -2.36
CA ALA A 13 -0.71 8.83 -3.68
C ALA A 13 -0.94 7.79 -4.79
N CYS A 14 -0.29 6.64 -4.69
CA CYS A 14 -0.46 5.54 -5.65
C CYS A 14 -1.85 4.89 -5.58
N THR A 15 -2.48 4.87 -4.40
CA THR A 15 -3.86 4.39 -4.21
C THR A 15 -4.84 5.42 -4.74
N ALA A 16 -4.66 6.70 -4.38
CA ALA A 16 -5.51 7.80 -4.84
C ALA A 16 -5.48 7.95 -6.37
N GLY A 17 -4.30 7.84 -7.00
CA GLY A 17 -4.18 7.88 -8.46
C GLY A 17 -4.91 6.71 -9.14
N CYS A 18 -4.86 5.51 -8.55
CA CYS A 18 -5.61 4.36 -9.06
C CYS A 18 -7.13 4.58 -8.94
N VAL A 19 -7.60 5.10 -7.81
CA VAL A 19 -9.03 5.41 -7.60
C VAL A 19 -9.51 6.48 -8.60
N ALA A 20 -8.70 7.53 -8.83
CA ALA A 20 -9.02 8.60 -9.77
C ALA A 20 -9.11 8.09 -11.22
N GLU A 21 -8.16 7.25 -11.64
CA GLU A 21 -8.08 6.76 -13.01
C GLU A 21 -9.11 5.66 -13.30
N GLN A 22 -9.28 4.69 -12.40
CA GLN A 22 -10.25 3.60 -12.57
C GLN A 22 -11.68 3.99 -12.16
N LYS A 23 -11.88 5.13 -11.47
CA LYS A 23 -13.15 5.47 -10.82
C LYS A 23 -13.67 4.30 -9.98
N SER A 24 -12.78 3.78 -9.13
CA SER A 24 -13.09 2.58 -8.35
C SER A 24 -14.32 2.81 -7.46
N PRO A 25 -15.18 1.80 -7.28
CA PRO A 25 -16.34 1.91 -6.39
C PRO A 25 -15.90 2.27 -4.97
N PRO A 26 -16.75 3.00 -4.20
CA PRO A 26 -16.45 3.31 -2.81
C PRO A 26 -16.23 2.02 -2.01
N GLY A 27 -15.15 1.96 -1.23
CA GLY A 27 -14.78 0.78 -0.43
C GLY A 27 -13.82 -0.20 -1.11
N ILE A 28 -13.53 -0.03 -2.40
CA ILE A 28 -12.60 -0.89 -3.14
C ILE A 28 -11.37 -0.07 -3.54
N SER A 29 -10.19 -0.55 -3.13
CA SER A 29 -8.92 -0.03 -3.61
C SER A 29 -8.14 -1.17 -4.28
N TYR A 30 -7.80 -1.00 -5.56
CA TYR A 30 -7.03 -2.03 -6.29
C TYR A 30 -5.55 -2.06 -5.88
N ARG A 31 -5.10 -1.06 -5.13
CA ARG A 31 -3.71 -0.91 -4.66
C ARG A 31 -3.64 -0.52 -3.19
N PRO A 32 -3.88 -1.47 -2.28
CA PRO A 32 -3.65 -1.24 -0.87
C PRO A 32 -2.15 -1.13 -0.57
N VAL A 33 -1.80 -0.29 0.41
CA VAL A 33 -0.46 -0.21 0.99
C VAL A 33 -0.55 -0.71 2.42
N TYR A 34 0.21 -1.74 2.74
CA TYR A 34 0.27 -2.29 4.10
C TYR A 34 1.37 -1.60 4.90
N GLU A 35 1.07 -1.28 6.15
CA GLU A 35 2.01 -0.79 7.15
C GLU A 35 2.27 -1.89 8.16
N GLU A 36 3.55 -2.23 8.32
CA GLU A 36 4.02 -3.23 9.28
C GLU A 36 5.04 -2.58 10.21
N GLU A 37 4.81 -2.64 11.51
CA GLU A 37 5.80 -2.26 12.52
C GLU A 37 6.58 -3.51 12.95
N MET A 38 7.90 -3.48 12.77
CA MET A 38 8.80 -4.57 13.12
C MET A 38 9.80 -4.11 14.18
N GLY A 39 9.96 -4.91 15.23
CA GLY A 39 10.95 -4.72 16.28
C GLY A 39 10.33 -4.41 17.63
N VAL A 40 11.20 -4.22 18.62
CA VAL A 40 10.84 -3.89 20.00
C VAL A 40 11.59 -2.61 20.38
N PHE A 41 10.96 -1.76 21.18
CA PHE A 41 11.58 -0.52 21.66
C PHE A 41 12.98 -0.80 22.26
N PRO A 42 14.03 -0.06 21.87
CA PRO A 42 14.07 1.17 21.06
C PRO A 42 14.29 0.98 19.55
N ALA A 43 14.47 -0.25 19.07
CA ALA A 43 14.82 -0.56 17.68
C ALA A 43 13.58 -0.87 16.81
N VAL A 44 12.60 0.03 16.80
CA VAL A 44 11.37 -0.11 16.00
C VAL A 44 11.62 0.38 14.57
N LYS A 45 11.15 -0.37 13.58
CA LYS A 45 11.18 0.00 12.17
C LYS A 45 9.79 -0.15 11.56
N ARG A 46 9.41 0.77 10.68
CA ARG A 46 8.19 0.67 9.87
C ARG A 46 8.55 0.20 8.48
N ARG A 47 7.77 -0.71 7.93
CA ARG A 47 7.88 -1.17 6.55
C ARG A 47 6.56 -0.92 5.84
N PHE A 48 6.66 -0.29 4.69
CA PHE A 48 5.52 0.01 3.83
C PHE A 48 5.59 -0.89 2.60
N THR A 49 4.65 -1.81 2.48
CA THR A 49 4.63 -2.77 1.37
C THR A 49 3.40 -2.48 0.50
N PRO A 50 3.57 -1.75 -0.62
CA PRO A 50 2.52 -1.62 -1.62
C PRO A 50 2.30 -2.96 -2.30
N MET A 51 1.07 -3.46 -2.25
CA MET A 51 0.72 -4.73 -2.89
C MET A 51 0.22 -4.50 -4.32
N ILE A 52 0.52 -5.50 -5.14
CA ILE A 52 -0.14 -5.70 -6.44
C ILE A 52 -1.35 -6.58 -6.16
N PRO A 53 -2.55 -6.27 -6.69
CA PRO A 53 -3.74 -7.02 -6.35
C PRO A 53 -3.57 -8.48 -6.78
N LYS A 54 -3.61 -9.41 -5.81
CA LYS A 54 -4.13 -10.74 -6.10
C LYS A 54 -5.64 -10.60 -6.20
N ALA A 55 -6.24 -11.11 -7.27
CA ALA A 55 -7.69 -11.18 -7.43
C ALA A 55 -8.42 -11.78 -6.20
N SER A 56 -7.73 -12.57 -5.38
CA SER A 56 -8.21 -13.11 -4.10
C SER A 56 -8.55 -12.10 -3.00
N PHE A 57 -8.06 -10.85 -3.04
CA PHE A 57 -8.31 -9.84 -1.99
C PHE A 57 -9.36 -8.78 -2.38
N ILE A 58 -10.06 -8.96 -3.51
CA ILE A 58 -11.21 -8.12 -3.95
C ILE A 58 -12.54 -8.70 -3.41
N LYS A 59 -12.49 -9.47 -2.31
CA LYS A 59 -13.66 -10.02 -1.61
C LYS A 59 -13.87 -9.29 -0.30
#